data_AF-A0AAV2NHF4-F1
#
_entry.id   AF-A0AAV2NHF4-F1
#
_cell.length_a   1.000
_cell.length_b   1.000
_cell.length_c   1.000
_cell.angle_alpha   90.00
_cell.angle_beta   90.00
_cell.angle_gamma   90.00
#
_symmetry.space_group_name_H-M   'P 1'
#
loop_
_entity.id
_entity.type
_entity.pdbx_description
1 polymer ?
#
loop_
_entity_poly.entity_id
_entity_poly.type
_entity_poly.pdbx_seq_one_letter_code
_entity_poly.pdbx_strand_id
1 'polypeptide(L)'
;MEFNIDYYYDSNRRLLSFLGQWPYQKPKEKRFFLLLMLIIVANAMFPQVAHFTICEDSQCIYQTLPPYMLVIMVLVKICTFYFNREKIKVLTDRLFIDWNMFEDQDEREIMKRYAETGRWYTLIYACK
;
A
#
# COMPACT_ATOMS: atom_id res chain seq x y z
N MET A 1 -3.57 18.72 -25.77
CA MET A 1 -2.32 18.54 -24.99
C MET A 1 -2.55 17.28 -24.17
N GLU A 2 -1.96 16.14 -24.56
CA GLU A 2 -2.15 14.88 -23.85
C GLU A 2 -1.65 15.05 -22.41
N PHE A 3 -2.59 15.04 -21.47
CA PHE A 3 -2.29 15.19 -20.06
C PHE A 3 -1.56 13.94 -19.58
N ASN A 4 -0.32 14.09 -19.13
CA ASN A 4 0.47 12.97 -18.65
C ASN A 4 0.10 12.66 -17.19
N ILE A 5 -1.13 12.16 -16.99
CA ILE A 5 -1.62 11.64 -15.69
C ILE A 5 -0.63 10.59 -15.15
N ASP A 6 -0.03 9.81 -16.05
CA ASP A 6 1.00 8.84 -15.72
C ASP A 6 2.19 9.49 -14.98
N TYR A 7 2.61 10.71 -15.32
CA TYR A 7 3.72 11.39 -14.62
C TYR A 7 3.48 11.52 -13.11
N TYR A 8 2.25 11.78 -12.67
CA TYR A 8 1.96 11.94 -11.25
C TYR A 8 1.79 10.61 -10.52
N TYR A 9 1.16 9.62 -11.17
CA TYR A 9 0.79 8.36 -10.53
C TYR A 9 1.76 7.20 -10.80
N ASP A 10 2.72 7.33 -11.73
CA ASP A 10 3.64 6.24 -12.12
C ASP A 10 4.49 5.75 -10.94
N SER A 11 4.99 6.64 -10.08
CA SER A 11 5.74 6.24 -8.88
C SER A 11 4.89 5.37 -7.94
N ASN A 12 3.66 5.81 -7.65
CA ASN A 12 2.75 5.05 -6.80
C ASN A 12 2.32 3.73 -7.46
N ARG A 13 2.04 3.77 -8.77
CA ARG A 13 1.70 2.60 -9.58
C ARG A 13 2.80 1.55 -9.55
N ARG A 14 4.06 1.93 -9.71
CA ARG A 14 5.21 0.99 -9.65
C ARG A 14 5.33 0.35 -8.27
N LEU A 15 5.25 1.14 -7.20
CA LEU A 15 5.34 0.63 -5.82
C LEU A 15 4.18 -0.31 -5.47
N LEU A 16 2.94 0.07 -5.79
CA LEU A 16 1.78 -0.79 -5.57
C LEU A 16 1.83 -2.06 -6.43
N SER A 17 2.35 -1.97 -7.67
CA SER A 17 2.50 -3.15 -8.54
C SER A 17 3.55 -4.12 -7.99
N PHE A 18 4.64 -3.60 -7.42
CA PHE A 18 5.65 -4.41 -6.75
C PHE A 18 5.09 -5.15 -5.53
N LEU A 19 4.12 -4.57 -4.83
CA LEU A 19 3.43 -5.20 -3.70
C LEU A 19 2.25 -6.09 -4.11
N GLY A 20 1.92 -6.21 -5.40
CA GLY A 20 0.72 -6.93 -5.84
C GLY A 20 -0.59 -6.19 -5.57
N GLN A 21 -0.52 -4.92 -5.17
CA GLN A 21 -1.65 -4.10 -4.73
C GLN A 21 -2.17 -3.17 -5.82
N TRP A 22 -1.58 -3.15 -7.02
CA TRP A 22 -2.11 -2.30 -8.06
C TRP A 22 -3.48 -2.82 -8.58
N PRO A 23 -4.54 -2.00 -8.68
CA PRO A 23 -5.88 -2.47 -9.04
C PRO A 23 -5.96 -3.13 -10.41
N TYR A 24 -5.16 -2.65 -11.38
CA TYR A 24 -5.16 -3.10 -12.77
C TYR A 24 -4.04 -4.12 -13.06
N GLN A 25 -3.39 -4.67 -12.03
CA GLN A 25 -2.36 -5.69 -12.20
C GLN A 25 -2.95 -7.03 -12.65
N LYS A 26 -2.15 -7.84 -13.37
CA LYS A 26 -2.61 -9.15 -13.82
C LYS A 26 -3.02 -10.03 -12.63
N PRO A 27 -4.13 -10.78 -12.72
CA PRO A 27 -4.64 -11.56 -11.59
C PRO A 27 -3.65 -12.63 -11.10
N LYS A 28 -2.82 -13.17 -12.00
CA LYS A 28 -1.76 -14.12 -11.64
C LYS A 28 -0.64 -13.46 -10.82
N GLU A 29 -0.15 -12.30 -11.26
CA GLU A 29 0.89 -11.54 -10.55
C GLU A 29 0.39 -11.07 -9.18
N LYS A 30 -0.85 -10.56 -9.10
CA LYS A 30 -1.49 -10.15 -7.84
C LYS A 30 -1.55 -11.30 -6.82
N ARG A 31 -1.95 -12.51 -7.26
CA ARG A 31 -1.97 -13.70 -6.39
C ARG A 31 -0.56 -14.11 -5.96
N PHE A 32 0.40 -14.07 -6.87
CA PHE A 32 1.79 -14.39 -6.57
C PHE A 32 2.36 -13.47 -5.47
N PHE A 33 2.23 -12.15 -5.63
CA PHE A 33 2.70 -11.19 -4.64
C PHE A 33 1.95 -11.29 -3.31
N LEU A 34 0.64 -11.56 -3.32
CA LEU A 34 -0.12 -11.81 -2.10
C LEU A 34 0.42 -13.03 -1.34
N LEU A 35 0.65 -14.14 -2.03
CA LEU A 35 1.22 -15.35 -1.43
C LEU A 35 2.63 -15.08 -0.87
N LEU A 36 3.47 -14.38 -1.63
CA LEU A 36 4.81 -13.98 -1.20
C LEU A 36 4.75 -13.13 0.08
N MET A 37 3.87 -12.13 0.15
CA MET A 37 3.69 -11.30 1.35
C MET A 37 3.19 -12.10 2.56
N LEU A 38 2.26 -13.04 2.36
CA LEU A 38 1.79 -13.93 3.42
C LEU A 38 2.90 -14.84 3.95
N ILE A 39 3.75 -15.36 3.07
CA ILE A 39 4.92 -16.17 3.45
C ILE A 39 5.89 -15.33 4.30
N ILE A 40 6.20 -14.09 3.89
CA ILE A 40 7.07 -13.19 4.65
C ILE A 40 6.49 -12.93 6.04
N VAL A 41 5.19 -12.62 6.13
CA VAL A 41 4.51 -12.36 7.42
C VAL A 41 4.50 -13.62 8.30
N ALA A 42 4.26 -14.80 7.74
CA ALA A 42 4.29 -16.05 8.49
C ALA A 42 5.70 -16.35 9.04
N ASN A 43 6.74 -16.12 8.23
CA ASN A 43 8.12 -16.26 8.67
C ASN A 43 8.49 -15.23 9.75
N ALA A 44 7.95 -14.01 9.70
CA ALA A 44 8.16 -12.99 10.74
C ALA A 44 7.41 -13.31 12.05
N MET A 45 6.24 -13.94 11.97
CA MET A 45 5.47 -14.37 13.15
C MET A 45 6.17 -15.49 13.93
N PHE A 46 6.80 -16.45 13.24
CA PHE A 46 7.42 -17.61 13.87
C PHE A 46 8.43 -17.27 14.99
N PRO A 47 9.48 -16.44 14.76
CA PRO A 47 10.42 -16.09 15.80
C PRO A 47 9.79 -15.25 16.92
N GLN A 48 8.77 -14.44 16.61
CA GLN A 48 8.08 -13.64 17.62
C GLN A 48 7.27 -14.50 18.58
N VAL A 49 6.54 -15.50 18.07
CA VAL A 49 5.79 -16.45 18.90
C VAL A 49 6.75 -17.29 19.74
N ALA A 50 7.85 -17.78 19.14
CA ALA A 50 8.87 -18.52 19.87
C ALA A 50 9.50 -17.68 20.99
N HIS A 51 9.87 -16.43 20.71
CA HIS A 51 10.44 -15.53 21.71
C HIS A 51 9.45 -15.18 22.83
N PHE A 52 8.16 -15.09 22.51
CA PHE A 52 7.12 -14.88 23.53
C PHE A 52 7.02 -16.05 24.50
N THR A 53 7.23 -17.30 24.04
CA THR A 53 7.22 -18.49 24.91
C THR A 53 8.45 -18.63 25.81
N ILE A 54 9.57 -17.98 25.45
CA ILE A 54 10.83 -18.03 26.20
C ILE A 54 10.92 -16.88 27.22
N CYS A 55 10.21 -15.76 26.99
CA CYS A 55 10.20 -14.63 27.92
C CYS A 55 9.51 -15.02 29.24
N GLU A 56 10.27 -15.02 30.34
CA GLU A 56 9.73 -15.23 31.70
C GLU A 56 9.45 -13.91 32.43
N ASP A 57 10.13 -12.82 32.06
CA ASP A 57 10.03 -11.52 32.74
C ASP A 57 9.18 -10.49 31.95
N SER A 58 8.47 -9.65 32.70
CA SER A 58 7.67 -8.53 32.22
C SER A 58 8.45 -7.57 31.32
N GLN A 59 9.73 -7.30 31.63
CA GLN A 59 10.59 -6.43 30.81
C GLN A 59 10.85 -7.02 29.42
N CYS A 60 11.02 -8.34 29.31
CA CYS A 60 11.19 -9.07 28.05
C CYS A 60 9.92 -9.00 27.18
N ILE A 61 8.75 -9.12 27.82
CA ILE A 61 7.44 -9.01 27.16
C ILE A 61 7.25 -7.60 26.58
N TYR A 62 7.58 -6.55 27.32
CA TYR A 62 7.44 -5.18 26.82
C TYR A 62 8.33 -4.88 25.60
N GLN A 63 9.51 -5.50 25.51
CA GLN A 63 10.39 -5.33 24.35
C GLN A 63 9.90 -6.09 23.11
N THR A 64 9.22 -7.22 23.30
CA THR A 64 8.68 -8.04 22.19
C THR A 64 7.31 -7.58 21.70
N LEU A 65 6.58 -6.80 22.50
CA LEU A 65 5.23 -6.36 22.15
C LEU A 65 5.19 -5.45 20.91
N PRO A 66 6.04 -4.41 20.75
CA PRO A 66 6.02 -3.56 19.56
C PRO A 66 6.21 -4.30 18.23
N PRO A 67 7.23 -5.16 18.04
CA PRO A 67 7.38 -5.88 16.78
C PRO A 67 6.23 -6.87 16.52
N TYR A 68 5.63 -7.42 17.57
CA TYR A 68 4.43 -8.25 17.45
C TYR A 68 3.21 -7.45 16.96
N MET A 69 2.96 -6.27 17.53
CA MET A 69 1.91 -5.39 17.05
C MET A 69 2.13 -4.97 15.59
N LEU A 70 3.38 -4.70 15.19
CA LEU A 70 3.72 -4.35 13.81
C LEU A 70 3.31 -5.46 12.84
N VAL A 71 3.62 -6.72 13.14
CA VAL A 71 3.28 -7.85 12.26
C VAL A 71 1.77 -8.06 12.17
N ILE A 72 1.05 -7.92 13.29
CA ILE A 72 -0.42 -7.94 13.28
C ILE A 72 -0.98 -6.82 12.39
N MET A 73 -0.49 -5.60 12.52
CA MET A 73 -0.94 -4.47 11.69
C MET A 73 -0.69 -4.71 10.20
N VAL A 74 0.45 -5.29 9.83
CA VAL A 74 0.73 -5.67 8.44
C VAL A 74 -0.26 -6.71 7.94
N LEU A 75 -0.56 -7.75 8.74
CA LEU A 75 -1.55 -8.77 8.39
C LEU A 75 -2.95 -8.17 8.18
N VAL A 76 -3.39 -7.30 9.10
CA VAL A 76 -4.67 -6.58 8.99
C VAL A 76 -4.72 -5.74 7.73
N LYS A 77 -3.63 -5.03 7.38
CA LYS A 77 -3.55 -4.26 6.12
C LYS A 77 -3.69 -5.15 4.89
N ILE A 78 -2.99 -6.28 4.84
CA ILE A 78 -3.06 -7.22 3.73
C ILE A 78 -4.50 -7.74 3.55
N CYS A 79 -5.13 -8.18 4.63
CA CYS A 79 -6.52 -8.65 4.61
C CYS A 79 -7.48 -7.54 4.16
N THR A 80 -7.35 -6.34 4.73
CA THR A 80 -8.20 -5.18 4.39
C THR A 80 -8.09 -4.85 2.91
N PHE A 81 -6.86 -4.82 2.36
CA PHE A 81 -6.62 -4.57 0.95
C PHE A 81 -7.23 -5.66 0.07
N TYR A 82 -7.09 -6.93 0.46
CA TYR A 82 -7.64 -8.06 -0.26
C TYR A 82 -9.18 -8.01 -0.33
N PHE A 83 -9.85 -7.78 0.80
CA PHE A 83 -11.31 -7.74 0.88
C PHE A 83 -11.90 -6.49 0.20
N ASN A 84 -11.24 -5.34 0.30
CA ASN A 84 -11.72 -4.09 -0.29
C ASN A 84 -11.18 -3.82 -1.71
N ARG A 85 -10.56 -4.81 -2.37
CA ARG A 85 -9.92 -4.64 -3.68
C ARG A 85 -10.82 -4.03 -4.76
N GLU A 86 -12.10 -4.41 -4.80
CA GLU A 86 -13.06 -3.89 -5.77
C GLU A 86 -13.40 -2.42 -5.48
N LYS A 87 -13.55 -2.07 -4.20
CA LYS A 87 -13.78 -0.67 -3.79
C LYS A 87 -12.58 0.22 -4.16
N ILE A 88 -11.37 -0.28 -3.93
CA ILE A 88 -10.13 0.43 -4.29
C ILE A 88 -10.05 0.64 -5.81
N LYS A 89 -10.43 -0.39 -6.59
CA LYS A 89 -10.52 -0.26 -8.06
C LYS A 89 -11.51 0.83 -8.47
N VAL A 90 -12.73 0.80 -7.94
CA VAL A 90 -13.77 1.81 -8.25
C VAL A 90 -13.33 3.23 -7.90
N LEU A 91 -12.66 3.42 -6.75
CA LEU A 91 -12.11 4.73 -6.38
C LEU A 91 -11.04 5.19 -7.36
N THR A 92 -10.20 4.27 -7.82
CA THR A 92 -9.15 4.57 -8.81
C THR A 92 -9.74 4.87 -10.19
N ASP A 93 -10.80 4.15 -10.61
CA ASP A 93 -11.53 4.43 -11.85
C ASP A 93 -12.11 5.86 -11.81
N ARG A 94 -12.77 6.23 -10.70
CA ARG A 94 -13.35 7.57 -10.52
C ARG A 94 -12.29 8.67 -10.59
N LEU A 95 -11.14 8.47 -9.92
CA LEU A 95 -10.03 9.42 -9.98
C LEU A 95 -9.58 9.72 -11.42
N PHE A 96 -9.55 8.70 -12.30
CA PHE A 96 -9.19 8.89 -13.71
C PHE A 96 -10.31 9.53 -14.54
N ILE A 97 -11.57 9.24 -14.21
CA ILE A 97 -12.73 9.88 -14.85
C ILE A 97 -12.76 11.36 -14.50
N ASP A 98 -12.60 11.71 -13.22
CA ASP A 98 -12.60 13.09 -12.73
C ASP A 98 -11.50 13.92 -13.41
N TRP A 99 -10.32 13.33 -13.62
CA TRP A 99 -9.22 13.94 -14.38
C TRP A 99 -9.62 14.35 -15.80
N ASN A 100 -10.48 13.58 -16.47
CA ASN A 100 -10.94 13.87 -17.83
C ASN A 100 -12.18 14.76 -17.87
N MET A 101 -12.91 14.89 -16.75
CA MET A 101 -14.16 15.64 -16.66
C MET A 101 -13.96 17.14 -16.47
N PHE A 102 -12.90 17.55 -15.75
CA PHE A 102 -12.69 18.96 -15.43
C PHE A 102 -12.13 19.74 -16.64
N GLU A 103 -13.03 20.48 -17.29
CA GLU A 103 -12.71 21.39 -18.40
C GLU A 103 -12.21 22.77 -17.93
N ASP A 104 -12.45 23.14 -16.67
CA ASP A 104 -12.02 24.40 -16.08
C ASP A 104 -10.51 24.41 -15.78
N GLN A 105 -9.87 25.58 -15.92
CA GLN A 105 -8.42 25.71 -15.69
C GLN A 105 -8.08 25.70 -14.20
N ASP A 106 -8.89 26.32 -13.35
CA ASP A 106 -8.63 26.44 -11.91
C ASP A 106 -8.80 25.08 -11.23
N GLU A 107 -9.86 24.33 -11.56
CA GLU A 107 -10.09 22.97 -11.05
C GLU A 107 -8.93 22.01 -11.39
N ARG A 108 -8.39 22.10 -12.61
CA ARG A 108 -7.23 21.30 -13.02
C ARG A 108 -5.96 21.67 -12.29
N GLU A 109 -5.75 22.96 -11.99
CA GLU A 109 -4.58 23.39 -11.21
C GLU A 109 -4.64 22.82 -9.78
N ILE A 110 -5.83 22.82 -9.17
CA ILE A 110 -6.05 22.19 -7.86
C ILE A 110 -5.71 20.70 -7.91
N MET A 111 -6.22 19.96 -8.91
CA MET A 111 -5.90 18.55 -9.07
C MET A 111 -4.40 18.27 -9.22
N LYS A 112 -3.70 19.07 -10.04
CA LYS A 112 -2.23 18.95 -10.20
C LYS A 112 -1.52 19.12 -8.87
N ARG A 113 -1.87 20.15 -8.10
CA ARG A 113 -1.24 20.43 -6.81
C ARG A 113 -1.38 19.25 -5.84
N TYR A 114 -2.56 18.63 -5.78
CA TYR A 114 -2.76 17.42 -4.97
C TYR A 114 -2.01 16.20 -5.52
N ALA A 115 -1.98 16.02 -6.84
CA ALA A 115 -1.26 14.92 -7.47
C ALA A 115 0.26 15.02 -7.25
N GLU A 116 0.83 16.23 -7.32
CA GLU A 116 2.23 16.52 -6.99
C GLU A 116 2.55 16.23 -5.53
N THR A 117 1.68 16.67 -4.63
CA THR A 117 1.82 16.42 -3.20
C THR A 117 1.79 14.91 -2.91
N GLY A 118 0.86 14.18 -3.53
CA GLY A 118 0.77 12.72 -3.40
C GLY A 118 2.01 12.00 -3.92
N ARG A 119 2.55 12.43 -5.07
CA ARG A 119 3.82 11.91 -5.60
C ARG A 119 4.99 12.21 -4.65
N TRP A 120 5.07 13.42 -4.11
CA TRP A 120 6.11 13.81 -3.18
C TRP A 120 6.09 12.94 -1.90
N TYR A 121 4.90 12.70 -1.32
CA TYR A 121 4.76 11.77 -0.21
C TYR A 121 5.22 10.36 -0.57
N THR A 122 4.80 9.86 -1.73
CA THR A 122 5.18 8.53 -2.22
C THR A 122 6.71 8.38 -2.31
N LEU A 123 7.39 9.38 -2.87
CA LEU A 123 8.85 9.37 -2.99
C LEU A 123 9.54 9.44 -1.62
N ILE A 124 9.05 10.26 -0.70
CA ILE A 124 9.64 10.35 0.64
C ILE A 124 9.50 9.05 1.41
N TYR A 125 8.33 8.42 1.39
CA TYR A 125 8.12 7.17 2.12
C TYR A 125 8.83 5.96 1.50
N ALA A 126 9.11 5.99 0.19
CA ALA A 126 9.73 4.87 -0.51
C ALA A 126 11.26 4.99 -0.67
N CYS A 127 11.79 6.20 -0.71
CA CYS A 127 13.22 6.46 -0.96
C CYS A 127 14.00 6.95 0.27
N LYS A 128 13.35 7.08 1.42
CA LYS A 128 13.98 7.50 2.68
C LYS A 128 13.79 6.43 3.75
#